data_AF-A0A0G0RF72-F1
#
_entry.id   AF-A0A0G0RF72-F1
#
_cell.length_a   1.000
_cell.length_b   1.000
_cell.length_c   1.000
_cell.angle_alpha   90.00
_cell.angle_beta   90.00
_cell.angle_gamma   90.00
#
_symmetry.space_group_name_H-M   'P 1'
#
loop_
_entity.id
_entity.type
_entity.pdbx_description
1 polymer ?
#
loop_
_entity_poly.entity_id
_entity_poly.type
_entity_poly.pdbx_seq_one_letter_code
_entity_poly.pdbx_strand_id
1 'polypeptide(L)'
;MVFNRIFGNRQARKAQTINLGERDLGQATLEPQEPSELVNSSEILTAFFRDLHAAGGKRRGLVDFDLAPMDPRSARLQRMFTSNPTKDERRIQFDEIRIVRSDLAKTQRPNDPDEAQQYDFLERKLLALDTVMQRRNGAIIDFHNYIELTQGITPELIAEDALEAQLEVVKALYKEGGVQNYSAESISKYRQDHLVPKDEIGTQIKERGDKFLKRASDFIGEEINPNYQVEEVQENEWWINWADGTRNSFRLRVNTHENHITEFTGGRNSVLGLHEITGHFGQMYGWQKAIDSGNLIDALGITSVTDPEQITSEGMAQTINYFVPGILNDLDGREVVETEIEIEQYGLRQMVYHNVQVWLNTIDLPEESVVGYVRKYLPAESLEDIKREIHDRTVDEAKSSYRMSYGYGFYLHKEYALCLNTEGKRELLRYIFSRPTTPQQEYEFVMNLVNDPDNRYGSGRVPFRDKDGKSVIEFPTIELLKPAA
;
A
#
# COMPACT_ATOMS: atom_id res chain seq x y z
N MET A 1 2.65 -12.09 -30.50
CA MET A 1 2.50 -10.91 -31.40
C MET A 1 2.98 -9.60 -30.77
N VAL A 2 3.07 -9.52 -29.43
CA VAL A 2 3.64 -8.40 -28.67
C VAL A 2 5.15 -8.23 -28.89
N PHE A 3 5.88 -9.34 -29.12
CA PHE A 3 7.34 -9.42 -29.29
C PHE A 3 7.96 -8.49 -30.36
N ASN A 4 7.28 -8.23 -31.49
CA ASN A 4 7.80 -7.32 -32.53
C ASN A 4 7.45 -5.85 -32.29
N ARG A 5 6.58 -5.54 -31.31
CA ARG A 5 6.16 -4.16 -31.02
C ARG A 5 7.04 -3.48 -29.97
N ILE A 6 7.61 -4.22 -29.01
CA ILE A 6 8.34 -3.59 -27.89
C ILE A 6 9.72 -3.08 -28.34
N PHE A 7 10.47 -3.84 -29.15
CA PHE A 7 11.87 -3.48 -29.48
C PHE A 7 12.25 -3.64 -30.96
N GLY A 8 11.30 -3.96 -31.83
CA GLY A 8 11.57 -4.37 -33.21
C GLY A 8 11.77 -3.25 -34.25
N ASN A 9 11.63 -1.97 -33.88
CA ASN A 9 11.49 -0.89 -34.89
C ASN A 9 12.31 0.38 -34.61
N ARG A 10 13.65 0.28 -34.57
CA ARG A 10 14.56 1.41 -34.88
C ARG A 10 15.85 0.95 -35.58
N GLN A 11 15.71 0.36 -36.78
CA GLN A 11 16.77 0.45 -37.79
C GLN A 11 16.29 1.36 -38.92
N ALA A 12 16.62 2.66 -38.81
CA ALA A 12 16.90 3.60 -39.90
C ALA A 12 16.49 5.02 -39.50
N ARG A 13 17.48 5.82 -39.10
CA ARG A 13 17.65 7.22 -39.54
C ARG A 13 19.03 7.71 -39.07
N LYS A 14 20.03 7.40 -39.90
CA LYS A 14 21.27 8.18 -39.95
C LYS A 14 21.01 9.36 -40.89
N ALA A 15 21.16 10.58 -40.38
CA ALA A 15 21.58 11.72 -41.18
C ALA A 15 22.41 12.65 -40.28
N GLN A 16 23.73 12.58 -40.48
CA GLN A 16 24.68 13.60 -40.04
C GLN A 16 24.42 14.89 -40.80
N THR A 17 24.48 16.03 -40.11
CA THR A 17 25.28 17.18 -40.57
C THR A 17 25.71 17.97 -39.33
N ILE A 18 27.00 17.88 -38.99
CA ILE A 18 27.63 18.77 -38.00
C ILE A 18 28.07 20.02 -38.76
N ASN A 19 27.60 21.19 -38.32
CA ASN A 19 28.16 22.47 -38.72
C ASN A 19 28.66 23.16 -37.44
N LEU A 20 29.98 23.33 -37.35
CA LEU A 20 30.64 24.05 -36.25
C LEU A 20 30.74 25.53 -36.66
N GLY A 21 30.10 26.41 -35.90
CA GLY A 21 30.18 27.86 -36.12
C GLY A 21 29.69 28.66 -34.92
N GLU A 22 30.66 29.22 -34.21
CA GLU A 22 30.62 30.44 -33.38
C GLU A 22 29.80 30.45 -32.07
N ARG A 23 30.52 30.76 -30.98
CA ARG A 23 30.03 30.89 -29.60
C ARG A 23 29.31 32.23 -29.45
N ASP A 24 28.06 32.18 -28.99
CA ASP A 24 27.37 33.33 -28.44
C ASP A 24 26.79 32.98 -27.06
N LEU A 25 27.00 33.88 -26.10
CA LEU A 25 26.57 33.75 -24.71
C LEU A 25 25.08 34.10 -24.62
N GLY A 26 24.21 33.09 -24.74
CA GLY A 26 22.76 33.25 -24.67
C GLY A 26 22.12 32.10 -23.90
N GLN A 27 21.02 32.41 -23.21
CA GLN A 27 20.12 31.52 -22.47
C GLN A 27 20.20 30.06 -22.93
N ALA A 28 20.60 29.16 -22.03
CA ALA A 28 20.55 27.73 -22.29
C ALA A 28 19.09 27.30 -22.50
N THR A 29 18.65 27.33 -23.76
CA THR A 29 17.56 26.50 -24.22
C THR A 29 18.03 25.07 -24.01
N LEU A 30 17.59 24.45 -22.91
CA LEU A 30 17.70 23.02 -22.72
C LEU A 30 17.07 22.39 -23.97
N GLU A 31 17.90 21.77 -24.80
CA GLU A 31 17.39 20.95 -25.90
C GLU A 31 16.41 19.94 -25.31
N PRO A 32 15.25 19.71 -25.95
CA PRO A 32 14.31 18.71 -25.46
C PRO A 32 15.06 17.38 -25.39
N GLN A 33 15.26 16.86 -24.17
CA GLN A 33 15.82 15.52 -24.03
C GLN A 33 14.84 14.55 -24.69
N GLU A 34 15.36 13.62 -25.51
CA GLU A 34 14.50 12.55 -26.02
C GLU A 34 13.92 11.79 -24.81
N PRO A 35 12.61 11.48 -24.82
CA PRO A 35 12.00 10.71 -23.75
C PRO A 35 12.75 9.41 -23.52
N SER A 36 12.93 9.03 -22.26
CA SER A 36 13.61 7.78 -21.89
C SER A 36 12.91 6.55 -22.49
N GLU A 37 13.64 5.44 -22.63
CA GLU A 37 13.08 4.18 -23.10
C GLU A 37 11.95 3.66 -22.21
N LEU A 38 11.99 4.01 -20.91
CA LEU A 38 10.95 3.69 -19.94
C LEU A 38 9.63 4.38 -20.29
N VAL A 39 9.66 5.70 -20.52
CA VAL A 39 8.47 6.49 -20.93
C VAL A 39 7.91 5.96 -22.24
N ASN A 40 8.77 5.67 -23.22
CA ASN A 40 8.36 5.14 -24.52
C ASN A 40 7.70 3.74 -24.44
N SER A 41 7.97 2.98 -23.38
CA SER A 41 7.43 1.64 -23.16
C SER A 41 6.15 1.63 -22.30
N SER A 42 5.75 2.78 -21.74
CA SER A 42 4.65 2.90 -20.78
C SER A 42 3.32 2.33 -21.30
N GLU A 43 2.92 2.64 -22.53
CA GLU A 43 1.68 2.13 -23.13
C GLU A 43 1.65 0.59 -23.20
N ILE A 44 2.78 0.00 -23.56
CA ILE A 44 2.93 -1.46 -23.71
C ILE A 44 2.85 -2.13 -22.35
N LEU A 45 3.57 -1.59 -21.35
CA LEU A 45 3.56 -2.09 -19.98
C LEU A 45 2.16 -1.95 -19.35
N THR A 46 1.47 -0.85 -19.61
CA THR A 46 0.08 -0.62 -19.17
C THR A 46 -0.85 -1.68 -19.75
N ALA A 47 -0.78 -1.93 -21.06
CA ALA A 47 -1.57 -2.97 -21.70
C ALA A 47 -1.24 -4.36 -21.11
N PHE A 48 0.04 -4.64 -20.90
CA PHE A 48 0.53 -5.88 -20.30
C PHE A 48 -0.04 -6.10 -18.89
N PHE A 49 0.05 -5.13 -17.98
CA PHE A 49 -0.51 -5.26 -16.63
C PHE A 49 -2.03 -5.45 -16.67
N ARG A 50 -2.75 -4.67 -17.49
CA ARG A 50 -4.20 -4.84 -17.67
C ARG A 50 -4.58 -6.23 -18.15
N ASP A 51 -3.86 -6.77 -19.14
CA ASP A 51 -4.12 -8.09 -19.69
C ASP A 51 -3.82 -9.18 -18.64
N LEU A 52 -2.72 -9.04 -17.90
CA LEU A 52 -2.35 -9.96 -16.82
C LEU A 52 -3.44 -10.00 -15.73
N HIS A 53 -3.92 -8.84 -15.30
CA HIS A 53 -4.96 -8.74 -14.29
C HIS A 53 -6.33 -9.22 -14.79
N ALA A 54 -6.72 -8.84 -16.01
CA ALA A 54 -7.97 -9.28 -16.63
C ALA A 54 -8.03 -10.81 -16.71
N ALA A 55 -6.90 -11.43 -17.05
CA ALA A 55 -6.81 -12.85 -17.18
C ALA A 55 -6.67 -13.59 -15.82
N GLY A 56 -6.75 -12.89 -14.68
CA GLY A 56 -6.98 -13.47 -13.35
C GLY A 56 -8.42 -13.98 -13.11
N GLY A 57 -9.36 -13.67 -14.02
CA GLY A 57 -10.71 -14.24 -14.02
C GLY A 57 -11.58 -13.84 -12.82
N LYS A 58 -12.28 -14.77 -12.15
CA LYS A 58 -13.08 -14.41 -10.95
C LYS A 58 -12.22 -13.97 -9.77
N ARG A 59 -10.93 -14.27 -9.79
CA ARG A 59 -9.92 -13.75 -8.85
C ARG A 59 -9.33 -12.39 -9.29
N ARG A 60 -9.97 -11.71 -10.26
CA ARG A 60 -9.71 -10.31 -10.66
C ARG A 60 -9.75 -9.30 -9.51
N GLY A 61 -10.28 -9.67 -8.34
CA GLY A 61 -10.27 -8.85 -7.12
C GLY A 61 -8.87 -8.66 -6.51
N LEU A 62 -7.85 -8.56 -7.37
CA LEU A 62 -6.50 -8.19 -7.00
C LEU A 62 -6.11 -6.89 -7.67
N VAL A 63 -6.87 -6.30 -8.61
CA VAL A 63 -6.62 -4.91 -8.99
C VAL A 63 -7.45 -4.04 -8.08
N ASP A 64 -6.77 -3.20 -7.32
CA ASP A 64 -7.44 -2.25 -6.45
C ASP A 64 -7.77 -0.99 -7.26
N PHE A 65 -6.81 -0.50 -8.06
CA PHE A 65 -6.97 0.71 -8.87
C PHE A 65 -6.35 0.58 -10.28
N ASP A 66 -7.07 1.07 -11.30
CA ASP A 66 -6.55 1.30 -12.66
C ASP A 66 -6.62 2.79 -13.01
N LEU A 67 -5.54 3.51 -12.73
CA LEU A 67 -5.41 4.96 -12.92
C LEU A 67 -4.94 5.36 -14.32
N ALA A 68 -4.48 4.38 -15.10
CA ALA A 68 -3.91 4.62 -16.42
C ALA A 68 -4.99 5.07 -17.42
N PRO A 69 -4.65 5.87 -18.44
CA PRO A 69 -5.56 6.19 -19.53
C PRO A 69 -6.13 4.93 -20.19
N MET A 70 -7.44 4.88 -20.42
CA MET A 70 -8.09 3.67 -20.95
C MET A 70 -7.88 3.56 -22.47
N ASP A 71 -7.22 2.49 -22.94
CA ASP A 71 -7.20 2.16 -24.36
C ASP A 71 -8.53 1.46 -24.73
N PRO A 72 -9.29 1.98 -25.72
CA PRO A 72 -10.52 1.34 -26.22
C PRO A 72 -10.36 -0.15 -26.59
N ARG A 73 -9.14 -0.58 -26.94
CA ARG A 73 -8.81 -1.98 -27.25
C ARG A 73 -8.75 -2.86 -25.99
N SER A 74 -8.23 -2.34 -24.88
CA SER A 74 -8.15 -3.03 -23.59
C SER A 74 -9.53 -3.21 -22.94
N ALA A 75 -10.43 -2.23 -23.10
CA ALA A 75 -11.81 -2.31 -22.61
C ALA A 75 -12.63 -3.45 -23.23
N ARG A 76 -12.22 -3.94 -24.41
CA ARG A 76 -12.83 -5.09 -25.09
C ARG A 76 -12.32 -6.41 -24.54
N LEU A 77 -11.04 -6.48 -24.16
CA LEU A 77 -10.40 -7.67 -23.56
C LEU A 77 -10.85 -7.90 -22.11
N GLN A 78 -10.97 -6.84 -21.32
CA GLN A 78 -11.48 -6.93 -19.93
C GLN A 78 -12.89 -7.53 -19.83
N ARG A 79 -13.74 -7.36 -20.87
CA ARG A 79 -15.08 -7.97 -20.92
C ARG A 79 -15.08 -9.45 -21.31
N MET A 80 -13.98 -9.96 -21.89
CA MET A 80 -13.93 -11.33 -22.40
C MET A 80 -13.56 -12.37 -21.33
N PHE A 81 -12.94 -11.98 -20.22
CA PHE A 81 -12.46 -12.92 -19.19
C PHE A 81 -13.32 -12.86 -17.91
N THR A 82 -14.53 -13.43 -17.98
CA THR A 82 -15.38 -13.67 -16.79
C THR A 82 -15.12 -15.03 -16.14
N SER A 83 -14.34 -15.89 -16.79
CA SER A 83 -13.90 -17.19 -16.31
C SER A 83 -12.47 -17.16 -15.76
N ASN A 84 -12.15 -18.08 -14.85
CA ASN A 84 -10.78 -18.30 -14.41
C ASN A 84 -9.90 -18.72 -15.61
N PRO A 85 -8.62 -18.29 -15.65
CA PRO A 85 -7.72 -18.72 -16.72
C PRO A 85 -7.53 -20.23 -16.70
N THR A 86 -7.35 -20.81 -17.88
CA THR A 86 -6.89 -22.18 -18.06
C THR A 86 -5.43 -22.33 -17.63
N LYS A 87 -4.95 -23.57 -17.51
CA LYS A 87 -3.53 -23.84 -17.20
C LYS A 87 -2.59 -23.30 -18.29
N ASP A 88 -3.00 -23.39 -19.55
CA ASP A 88 -2.21 -22.89 -20.67
C ASP A 88 -2.15 -21.36 -20.70
N GLU A 89 -3.27 -20.67 -20.45
CA GLU A 89 -3.30 -19.20 -20.33
C GLU A 89 -2.41 -18.72 -19.17
N ARG A 90 -2.43 -19.39 -18.01
CA ARG A 90 -1.50 -19.08 -16.91
C ARG A 90 -0.04 -19.26 -17.28
N ARG A 91 0.30 -20.30 -18.06
CA ARG A 91 1.67 -20.51 -18.55
C ARG A 91 2.09 -19.39 -19.50
N ILE A 92 1.20 -18.99 -20.42
CA ILE A 92 1.47 -17.89 -21.36
C ILE A 92 1.74 -16.59 -20.60
N GLN A 93 0.87 -16.23 -19.64
CA GLN A 93 1.07 -15.06 -18.77
C GLN A 93 2.43 -15.10 -18.06
N PHE A 94 2.79 -16.26 -17.53
CA PHE A 94 4.03 -16.45 -16.81
C PHE A 94 5.26 -16.28 -17.70
N ASP A 95 5.22 -16.83 -18.92
CA ASP A 95 6.27 -16.64 -19.91
C ASP A 95 6.38 -15.16 -20.35
N GLU A 96 5.23 -14.47 -20.51
CA GLU A 96 5.19 -13.05 -20.85
C GLU A 96 5.80 -12.16 -19.74
N ILE A 97 5.50 -12.41 -18.47
CA ILE A 97 6.16 -11.70 -17.34
C ILE A 97 7.68 -11.83 -17.44
N ARG A 98 8.19 -13.04 -17.67
CA ARG A 98 9.63 -13.30 -17.74
C ARG A 98 10.29 -12.63 -18.94
N ILE A 99 9.61 -12.57 -20.07
CA ILE A 99 10.08 -11.83 -21.25
C ILE A 99 10.18 -10.35 -20.92
N VAL A 100 9.12 -9.74 -20.39
CA VAL A 100 9.10 -8.31 -20.02
C VAL A 100 10.19 -8.00 -19.00
N ARG A 101 10.37 -8.84 -17.97
CA ARG A 101 11.46 -8.70 -16.98
C ARG A 101 12.84 -8.78 -17.60
N SER A 102 13.07 -9.80 -18.43
CA SER A 102 14.33 -9.98 -19.15
C SER A 102 14.65 -8.78 -20.02
N ASP A 103 13.64 -8.22 -20.68
CA ASP A 103 13.84 -7.07 -21.56
C ASP A 103 14.08 -5.79 -20.76
N LEU A 104 13.35 -5.56 -19.66
CA LEU A 104 13.63 -4.45 -18.75
C LEU A 104 15.07 -4.54 -18.22
N ALA A 105 15.54 -5.72 -17.82
CA ALA A 105 16.91 -5.90 -17.33
C ALA A 105 18.02 -5.63 -18.38
N LYS A 106 17.67 -5.57 -19.68
CA LYS A 106 18.59 -5.15 -20.76
C LYS A 106 18.53 -3.65 -21.02
N THR A 107 17.46 -2.98 -20.61
CA THR A 107 17.31 -1.53 -20.70
C THR A 107 18.30 -0.87 -19.75
N GLN A 108 18.90 0.23 -20.20
CA GLN A 108 19.77 1.02 -19.34
C GLN A 108 18.92 1.74 -18.28
N ARG A 109 19.25 1.54 -17.00
CA ARG A 109 18.65 2.30 -15.90
C ARG A 109 18.81 3.81 -16.16
N PRO A 110 17.73 4.61 -16.09
CA PRO A 110 17.80 6.06 -16.31
C PRO A 110 18.81 6.76 -15.39
N ASN A 111 19.39 7.85 -15.87
CA ASN A 111 20.27 8.71 -15.07
C ASN A 111 19.49 9.74 -14.25
N ASP A 112 18.30 10.12 -14.72
CA ASP A 112 17.41 11.00 -13.98
C ASP A 112 16.93 10.30 -12.70
N PRO A 113 17.07 10.89 -11.50
CA PRO A 113 16.73 10.23 -10.25
C PRO A 113 15.25 9.81 -10.14
N ASP A 114 14.32 10.62 -10.65
CA ASP A 114 12.89 10.33 -10.57
C ASP A 114 12.51 9.19 -11.51
N GLU A 115 13.02 9.20 -12.75
CA GLU A 115 12.84 8.07 -13.68
C GLU A 115 13.53 6.81 -13.18
N ALA A 116 14.69 6.93 -12.55
CA ALA A 116 15.44 5.80 -12.00
C ALA A 116 14.70 5.13 -10.83
N GLN A 117 14.06 5.92 -9.97
CA GLN A 117 13.24 5.41 -8.88
C GLN A 117 11.99 4.68 -9.41
N GLN A 118 11.35 5.20 -10.45
CA GLN A 118 10.24 4.53 -11.14
C GLN A 118 10.69 3.24 -11.84
N TYR A 119 11.87 3.25 -12.45
CA TYR A 119 12.48 2.05 -13.05
C TYR A 119 12.70 0.96 -12.00
N ASP A 120 13.32 1.31 -10.86
CA ASP A 120 13.59 0.36 -9.78
C ASP A 120 12.29 -0.19 -9.19
N PHE A 121 11.25 0.65 -9.05
CA PHE A 121 9.94 0.23 -8.61
C PHE A 121 9.28 -0.74 -9.61
N LEU A 122 9.33 -0.43 -10.92
CA LEU A 122 8.80 -1.30 -11.97
C LEU A 122 9.48 -2.68 -11.96
N GLU A 123 10.80 -2.73 -11.78
CA GLU A 123 11.54 -3.99 -11.66
C GLU A 123 11.05 -4.81 -10.47
N ARG A 124 10.84 -4.16 -9.32
CA ARG A 124 10.29 -4.80 -8.11
C ARG A 124 8.86 -5.30 -8.31
N LYS A 125 8.01 -4.52 -8.96
CA LYS A 125 6.63 -4.91 -9.30
C LYS A 125 6.60 -6.16 -10.17
N LEU A 126 7.42 -6.20 -11.23
CA LEU A 126 7.50 -7.38 -12.10
C LEU A 126 8.07 -8.60 -11.37
N LEU A 127 9.06 -8.42 -10.48
CA LEU A 127 9.61 -9.49 -9.65
C LEU A 127 8.55 -10.07 -8.70
N ALA A 128 7.76 -9.20 -8.05
CA ALA A 128 6.66 -9.62 -7.18
C ALA A 128 5.65 -10.47 -7.97
N LEU A 129 5.24 -9.99 -9.15
CA LEU A 129 4.30 -10.72 -10.03
C LEU A 129 4.84 -12.07 -10.50
N ASP A 130 6.11 -12.15 -10.91
CA ASP A 130 6.74 -13.42 -11.28
C ASP A 130 6.75 -14.40 -10.10
N THR A 131 7.06 -13.92 -8.89
CA THR A 131 7.10 -14.72 -7.66
C THR A 131 5.72 -15.27 -7.30
N VAL A 132 4.68 -14.43 -7.36
CA VAL A 132 3.29 -14.84 -7.14
C VAL A 132 2.86 -15.89 -8.17
N MET A 133 3.22 -15.70 -9.45
CA MET A 133 2.88 -16.64 -10.51
C MET A 133 3.64 -17.96 -10.40
N GLN A 134 4.90 -17.95 -9.95
CA GLN A 134 5.64 -19.16 -9.62
C GLN A 134 4.91 -19.99 -8.55
N ARG A 135 4.52 -19.35 -7.44
CA ARG A 135 3.80 -20.01 -6.34
C ARG A 135 2.45 -20.57 -6.81
N ARG A 136 1.67 -19.79 -7.56
CA ARG A 136 0.39 -20.24 -8.16
C ARG A 136 0.54 -21.42 -9.13
N ASN A 137 1.72 -21.57 -9.75
CA ASN A 137 2.05 -22.70 -10.62
C ASN A 137 2.64 -23.90 -9.85
N GLY A 138 2.64 -23.86 -8.51
CA GLY A 138 3.04 -24.94 -7.63
C GLY A 138 4.51 -24.90 -7.21
N ALA A 139 5.24 -23.80 -7.47
CA ALA A 139 6.58 -23.64 -6.92
C ALA A 139 6.49 -23.51 -5.39
N ILE A 140 7.37 -24.22 -4.69
CA ILE A 140 7.54 -24.08 -3.25
C ILE A 140 8.57 -22.97 -3.03
N ILE A 141 8.10 -21.83 -2.54
CA ILE A 141 8.93 -20.68 -2.18
C ILE A 141 8.82 -20.54 -0.66
N ASP A 142 9.96 -20.53 0.01
CA ASP A 142 10.01 -20.31 1.46
C ASP A 142 9.37 -18.96 1.83
N PHE A 143 8.76 -18.89 3.01
CA PHE A 143 8.02 -17.71 3.46
C PHE A 143 8.87 -16.43 3.46
N HIS A 144 10.12 -16.49 3.96
CA HIS A 144 10.99 -15.32 3.99
C HIS A 144 11.25 -14.79 2.59
N ASN A 145 11.67 -15.68 1.69
CA ASN A 145 11.92 -15.32 0.30
C ASN A 145 10.65 -14.83 -0.40
N TYR A 146 9.50 -15.42 -0.11
CA TYR A 146 8.24 -15.00 -0.72
C TYR A 146 7.89 -13.57 -0.33
N ILE A 147 7.97 -13.22 0.96
CA ILE A 147 7.73 -11.85 1.44
C ILE A 147 8.78 -10.89 0.89
N GLU A 148 10.06 -11.26 0.91
CA GLU A 148 11.14 -10.40 0.41
C GLU A 148 10.96 -10.03 -1.05
N LEU A 149 10.63 -11.01 -1.90
CA LEU A 149 10.49 -10.81 -3.33
C LEU A 149 9.17 -10.12 -3.72
N THR A 150 8.13 -10.20 -2.88
CA THR A 150 6.81 -9.61 -3.18
C THR A 150 6.56 -8.27 -2.49
N GLN A 151 7.12 -8.06 -1.31
CA GLN A 151 6.87 -6.89 -0.46
C GLN A 151 8.14 -6.06 -0.22
N GLY A 152 9.33 -6.56 -0.60
CA GLY A 152 10.58 -5.81 -0.50
C GLY A 152 11.12 -5.64 0.92
N ILE A 153 10.68 -6.47 1.86
CA ILE A 153 11.13 -6.46 3.26
C ILE A 153 11.58 -7.86 3.71
N THR A 154 12.46 -7.91 4.69
CA THR A 154 12.70 -9.15 5.43
C THR A 154 11.65 -9.27 6.53
N PRO A 155 10.86 -10.37 6.59
CA PRO A 155 9.85 -10.53 7.61
C PRO A 155 10.50 -10.78 8.98
N GLU A 156 10.38 -9.80 9.86
CA GLU A 156 10.89 -9.87 11.23
C GLU A 156 9.77 -9.66 12.25
N LEU A 157 9.96 -10.17 13.46
CA LEU A 157 9.04 -9.90 14.56
C LEU A 157 9.12 -8.43 14.97
N ILE A 158 7.96 -7.81 15.13
CA ILE A 158 7.86 -6.54 15.86
C ILE A 158 8.21 -6.83 17.32
N ALA A 159 9.12 -6.03 17.88
CA ALA A 159 9.65 -6.23 19.22
C ALA A 159 8.54 -6.17 20.28
N GLU A 160 8.68 -6.98 21.33
CA GLU A 160 7.67 -7.09 22.39
C GLU A 160 7.46 -5.76 23.13
N ASP A 161 8.53 -4.97 23.32
CA ASP A 161 8.45 -3.65 23.95
C ASP A 161 7.64 -2.64 23.12
N ALA A 162 7.71 -2.70 21.79
CA ALA A 162 6.87 -1.90 20.91
C ALA A 162 5.38 -2.29 21.03
N LEU A 163 5.07 -3.59 21.15
CA LEU A 163 3.70 -4.08 21.38
C LEU A 163 3.16 -3.68 22.76
N GLU A 164 3.98 -3.78 23.80
CA GLU A 164 3.60 -3.34 25.15
C GLU A 164 3.37 -1.82 25.20
N ALA A 165 4.25 -1.03 24.58
CA ALA A 165 4.07 0.42 24.48
C ALA A 165 2.77 0.78 23.76
N GLN A 166 2.45 0.09 22.65
CA GLN A 166 1.20 0.26 21.93
C GLN A 166 -0.01 -0.15 22.78
N LEU A 167 0.07 -1.25 23.53
CA LEU A 167 -0.99 -1.70 24.42
C LEU A 167 -1.28 -0.67 25.53
N GLU A 168 -0.25 -0.03 26.08
CA GLU A 168 -0.45 1.02 27.10
C GLU A 168 -1.14 2.26 26.52
N VAL A 169 -0.85 2.65 25.27
CA VAL A 169 -1.59 3.71 24.56
C VAL A 169 -3.06 3.33 24.44
N VAL A 170 -3.36 2.12 23.95
CA VAL A 170 -4.73 1.62 23.81
C VAL A 170 -5.48 1.63 25.14
N LYS A 171 -4.85 1.12 26.22
CA LYS A 171 -5.45 1.13 27.57
C LYS A 171 -5.73 2.55 28.06
N ALA A 172 -4.83 3.49 27.83
CA ALA A 172 -5.01 4.89 28.22
C ALA A 172 -6.21 5.53 27.50
N LEU A 173 -6.34 5.28 26.18
CA LEU A 173 -7.45 5.79 25.39
C LEU A 173 -8.79 5.17 25.81
N TYR A 174 -8.85 3.86 26.06
CA TYR A 174 -10.06 3.23 26.61
C TYR A 174 -10.46 3.84 27.96
N LYS A 175 -9.49 4.15 28.83
CA LYS A 175 -9.73 4.83 30.10
C LYS A 175 -10.30 6.24 29.91
N GLU A 176 -9.78 6.98 28.93
CA GLU A 176 -10.32 8.29 28.53
C GLU A 176 -11.75 8.17 27.99
N GLY A 177 -12.03 7.13 27.20
CA GLY A 177 -13.38 6.73 26.76
C GLY A 177 -14.27 6.17 27.88
N GLY A 178 -13.83 6.18 29.14
CA GLY A 178 -14.62 5.78 30.30
C GLY A 178 -14.50 4.31 30.72
N VAL A 179 -13.70 3.49 30.02
CA VAL A 179 -13.48 2.07 30.35
C VAL A 179 -12.36 1.93 31.40
N GLN A 180 -12.74 1.65 32.65
CA GLN A 180 -11.79 1.59 33.77
C GLN A 180 -10.91 0.33 33.78
N ASN A 181 -11.46 -0.80 33.34
CA ASN A 181 -10.76 -2.08 33.30
C ASN A 181 -10.65 -2.51 31.84
N TYR A 182 -9.45 -2.66 31.30
CA TYR A 182 -9.24 -3.19 29.95
C TYR A 182 -9.43 -4.72 29.95
N SER A 183 -10.63 -5.19 29.54
CA SER A 183 -11.00 -6.61 29.52
C SER A 183 -11.92 -6.91 28.33
N ALA A 184 -12.11 -8.19 28.02
CA ALA A 184 -12.98 -8.64 26.95
C ALA A 184 -14.42 -8.11 27.08
N GLU A 185 -14.95 -8.14 28.30
CA GLU A 185 -16.32 -7.72 28.62
C GLU A 185 -16.49 -6.21 28.48
N SER A 186 -15.55 -5.41 29.02
CA SER A 186 -15.66 -3.96 28.97
C SER A 186 -15.45 -3.39 27.58
N ILE A 187 -14.55 -3.97 26.78
CA ILE A 187 -14.34 -3.61 25.37
C ILE A 187 -15.58 -3.97 24.53
N SER A 188 -16.13 -5.18 24.71
CA SER A 188 -17.36 -5.59 24.01
C SER A 188 -18.53 -4.68 24.36
N LYS A 189 -18.70 -4.35 25.65
CA LYS A 189 -19.71 -3.39 26.09
C LYS A 189 -19.50 -2.02 25.49
N TYR A 190 -18.27 -1.51 25.49
CA TYR A 190 -17.94 -0.23 24.88
C TYR A 190 -18.34 -0.21 23.40
N ARG A 191 -17.99 -1.23 22.62
CA ARG A 191 -18.37 -1.33 21.20
C ARG A 191 -19.89 -1.33 21.01
N GLN A 192 -20.62 -2.09 21.82
CA GLN A 192 -22.08 -2.14 21.79
C GLN A 192 -22.74 -0.78 22.09
N ASP A 193 -22.21 -0.07 23.08
CA ASP A 193 -22.73 1.25 23.50
C ASP A 193 -22.50 2.34 22.43
N HIS A 194 -21.59 2.11 21.47
CA HIS A 194 -21.20 3.06 20.43
C HIS A 194 -21.55 2.61 19.00
N LEU A 195 -22.42 1.60 18.85
CA LEU A 195 -22.90 1.18 17.53
C LEU A 195 -23.67 2.29 16.82
N VAL A 196 -23.47 2.40 15.52
CA VAL A 196 -24.14 3.37 14.66
C VAL A 196 -25.35 2.73 13.97
N PRO A 197 -26.49 3.45 13.83
CA PRO A 197 -27.61 2.97 13.02
C PRO A 197 -27.19 2.64 11.60
N LYS A 198 -27.70 1.53 11.06
CA LYS A 198 -27.29 1.01 9.74
C LYS A 198 -27.40 2.04 8.62
N ASP A 199 -28.47 2.83 8.62
CA ASP A 199 -28.79 3.86 7.62
C ASP A 199 -27.92 5.12 7.71
N GLU A 200 -27.10 5.25 8.76
CA GLU A 200 -26.17 6.35 8.93
C GLU A 200 -24.72 5.99 8.53
N ILE A 201 -24.40 4.70 8.37
CA ILE A 201 -23.01 4.22 8.20
C ILE A 201 -22.33 4.86 7.00
N GLY A 202 -22.88 4.71 5.80
CA GLY A 202 -22.27 5.23 4.58
C GLY A 202 -22.18 6.76 4.57
N THR A 203 -23.19 7.43 5.12
CA THR A 203 -23.22 8.89 5.26
C THR A 203 -22.12 9.39 6.19
N GLN A 204 -21.99 8.80 7.39
CA GLN A 204 -20.95 9.18 8.35
C GLN A 204 -19.54 8.95 7.79
N ILE A 205 -19.30 7.80 7.15
CA ILE A 205 -18.00 7.49 6.51
C ILE A 205 -17.67 8.56 5.47
N LYS A 206 -18.62 8.90 4.59
CA LYS A 206 -18.40 9.88 3.53
C LYS A 206 -18.13 11.28 4.11
N GLU A 207 -18.99 11.76 5.00
CA GLU A 207 -18.87 13.12 5.55
C GLU A 207 -17.56 13.32 6.32
N ARG A 208 -17.12 12.32 7.08
CA ARG A 208 -15.84 12.36 7.79
C ARG A 208 -14.66 12.25 6.84
N GLY A 209 -14.73 11.34 5.87
CA GLY A 209 -13.73 11.21 4.81
C GLY A 209 -13.52 12.53 4.06
N ASP A 210 -14.59 13.22 3.67
CA ASP A 210 -14.52 14.53 3.01
C ASP A 210 -13.82 15.59 3.87
N LYS A 211 -14.12 15.63 5.18
CA LYS A 211 -13.46 16.56 6.13
C LYS A 211 -11.97 16.26 6.25
N PHE A 212 -11.60 15.00 6.48
CA PHE A 212 -10.22 14.57 6.64
C PHE A 212 -9.41 14.78 5.36
N LEU A 213 -9.98 14.45 4.21
CA LEU A 213 -9.40 14.68 2.89
C LEU A 213 -9.12 16.17 2.67
N LYS A 214 -10.07 17.03 3.03
CA LYS A 214 -9.85 18.49 2.97
C LYS A 214 -8.67 18.91 3.86
N ARG A 215 -8.59 18.40 5.09
CA ARG A 215 -7.48 18.71 6.02
C ARG A 215 -6.13 18.23 5.48
N ALA A 216 -6.08 17.03 4.91
CA ALA A 216 -4.88 16.50 4.27
C ALA A 216 -4.46 17.36 3.06
N SER A 217 -5.43 17.73 2.21
CA SER A 217 -5.23 18.64 1.07
C SER A 217 -4.67 20.00 1.50
N ASP A 218 -5.27 20.64 2.51
CA ASP A 218 -4.80 21.91 3.07
C ASP A 218 -3.37 21.77 3.65
N PHE A 219 -3.08 20.66 4.32
CA PHE A 219 -1.78 20.41 4.95
C PHE A 219 -0.66 20.18 3.92
N ILE A 220 -0.95 19.40 2.88
CA ILE A 220 -0.05 19.13 1.75
C ILE A 220 0.13 20.38 0.88
N GLY A 221 -0.84 21.30 0.88
CA GLY A 221 -0.82 22.49 0.04
C GLY A 221 -1.15 22.21 -1.42
N GLU A 222 -1.82 21.08 -1.69
CA GLU A 222 -2.26 20.67 -3.02
C GLU A 222 -3.74 20.30 -2.96
N GLU A 223 -4.50 20.63 -4.01
CA GLU A 223 -5.90 20.25 -4.10
C GLU A 223 -6.01 18.73 -4.29
N ILE A 224 -6.67 18.03 -3.36
CA ILE A 224 -6.94 16.60 -3.44
C ILE A 224 -8.46 16.43 -3.46
N ASN A 225 -9.01 16.05 -4.62
CA ASN A 225 -10.45 15.98 -4.84
C ASN A 225 -10.81 14.80 -5.78
N PRO A 226 -10.62 13.55 -5.32
CA PRO A 226 -11.05 12.37 -6.05
C PRO A 226 -12.55 12.39 -6.33
N ASN A 227 -12.94 11.94 -7.53
CA ASN A 227 -14.32 11.56 -7.79
C ASN A 227 -14.57 10.17 -7.18
N TYR A 228 -15.42 10.06 -6.16
CA TYR A 228 -15.69 8.79 -5.52
C TYR A 228 -17.13 8.66 -5.01
N GLN A 229 -17.53 7.43 -4.73
CA GLN A 229 -18.82 7.10 -4.10
C GLN A 229 -18.65 6.10 -2.95
N VAL A 230 -19.51 6.21 -1.94
CA VAL A 230 -19.67 5.20 -0.88
C VAL A 230 -20.95 4.42 -1.17
N GLU A 231 -20.84 3.12 -1.36
CA GLU A 231 -21.94 2.21 -1.70
C GLU A 231 -22.17 1.23 -0.54
N GLU A 232 -23.33 1.29 0.10
CA GLU A 232 -23.71 0.27 1.07
C GLU A 232 -24.26 -0.97 0.36
N VAL A 233 -23.70 -2.12 0.69
CA VAL A 233 -24.14 -3.43 0.14
C VAL A 233 -24.49 -4.40 1.27
N GLN A 234 -25.16 -5.49 0.93
CA GLN A 234 -25.52 -6.57 1.86
C GLN A 234 -25.09 -7.91 1.27
N GLU A 235 -23.79 -8.13 1.23
CA GLU A 235 -23.20 -9.35 0.67
C GLU A 235 -22.81 -10.27 1.82
N ASN A 236 -23.19 -11.56 1.76
CA ASN A 236 -22.71 -12.55 2.71
C ASN A 236 -21.28 -12.98 2.36
N GLU A 237 -20.37 -12.03 2.48
CA GLU A 237 -18.95 -12.13 2.14
C GLU A 237 -18.10 -11.82 3.37
N TRP A 238 -16.85 -12.26 3.37
CA TRP A 238 -15.95 -12.14 4.51
C TRP A 238 -15.45 -10.71 4.77
N TRP A 239 -15.57 -9.81 3.78
CA TRP A 239 -15.07 -8.44 3.86
C TRP A 239 -16.15 -7.50 4.40
N ILE A 240 -15.72 -6.55 5.24
CA ILE A 240 -16.57 -5.49 5.78
C ILE A 240 -16.57 -4.23 4.90
N ASN A 241 -15.46 -3.98 4.20
CA ASN A 241 -15.36 -2.92 3.21
C ASN A 241 -14.43 -3.33 2.07
N TRP A 242 -14.59 -2.68 0.92
CA TRP A 242 -13.73 -2.88 -0.24
C TRP A 242 -13.61 -1.58 -1.03
N ALA A 243 -12.41 -1.04 -1.14
CA ALA A 243 -12.10 0.08 -2.03
C ALA A 243 -11.63 -0.43 -3.39
N ASP A 244 -12.21 0.11 -4.45
CA ASP A 244 -11.75 -0.11 -5.81
C ASP A 244 -11.94 1.13 -6.66
N GLY A 245 -11.30 1.18 -7.83
CA GLY A 245 -11.71 2.15 -8.82
C GLY A 245 -10.92 2.22 -10.10
N THR A 246 -11.34 3.17 -10.91
CA THR A 246 -10.69 3.53 -12.17
C THR A 246 -10.29 4.99 -12.11
N ARG A 247 -9.47 5.40 -13.07
CA ARG A 247 -9.14 6.80 -13.34
C ARG A 247 -10.31 7.79 -13.28
N ASN A 248 -11.53 7.36 -13.66
CA ASN A 248 -12.67 8.27 -13.71
C ASN A 248 -13.46 8.35 -12.40
N SER A 249 -13.39 7.31 -11.57
CA SER A 249 -14.17 7.21 -10.34
C SER A 249 -13.63 6.11 -9.44
N PHE A 250 -13.51 6.43 -8.15
CA PHE A 250 -13.29 5.47 -7.09
C PHE A 250 -14.60 5.08 -6.42
N ARG A 251 -14.57 3.98 -5.68
CA ARG A 251 -15.72 3.43 -4.99
C ARG A 251 -15.28 2.74 -3.71
N LEU A 252 -15.95 3.06 -2.62
CA LEU A 252 -15.88 2.32 -1.37
C LEU A 252 -17.18 1.54 -1.20
N ARG A 253 -17.12 0.21 -1.22
CA ARG A 253 -18.25 -0.65 -0.83
C ARG A 253 -18.18 -0.91 0.66
N VAL A 254 -19.29 -0.69 1.36
CA VAL A 254 -19.44 -0.92 2.80
C VAL A 254 -20.47 -2.02 3.01
N ASN A 255 -20.03 -3.15 3.55
CA ASN A 255 -20.86 -4.33 3.71
C ASN A 255 -21.63 -4.27 5.03
N THR A 256 -22.90 -3.89 4.94
CA THR A 256 -23.83 -3.78 6.08
C THR A 256 -24.66 -5.05 6.29
N HIS A 257 -24.13 -6.21 5.85
CA HIS A 257 -24.72 -7.52 6.13
C HIS A 257 -24.82 -7.76 7.65
N GLU A 258 -25.79 -8.58 8.07
CA GLU A 258 -26.08 -8.82 9.50
C GLU A 258 -24.88 -9.35 10.31
N ASN A 259 -23.94 -10.01 9.64
CA ASN A 259 -22.71 -10.53 10.23
C ASN A 259 -21.68 -9.44 10.57
N HIS A 260 -21.76 -8.28 9.92
CA HIS A 260 -20.78 -7.19 10.05
C HIS A 260 -21.34 -5.98 10.79
N ILE A 261 -22.66 -5.91 10.98
CA ILE A 261 -23.31 -4.70 11.51
C ILE A 261 -22.80 -4.29 12.90
N THR A 262 -22.35 -5.26 13.69
CA THR A 262 -21.79 -5.04 15.04
C THR A 262 -20.37 -4.47 15.04
N GLU A 263 -19.75 -4.32 13.87
CA GLU A 263 -18.41 -3.72 13.75
C GLU A 263 -18.46 -2.20 13.53
N PHE A 264 -19.62 -1.66 13.14
CA PHE A 264 -19.76 -0.24 12.81
C PHE A 264 -20.08 0.62 14.04
N THR A 265 -19.03 1.20 14.62
CA THR A 265 -19.09 2.24 15.64
C THR A 265 -18.82 3.63 15.06
N GLY A 266 -19.05 4.68 15.86
CA GLY A 266 -18.67 6.05 15.50
C GLY A 266 -17.18 6.12 15.12
N GLY A 267 -16.30 5.67 16.01
CA GLY A 267 -14.87 5.55 15.73
C GLY A 267 -14.53 4.73 14.47
N ARG A 268 -15.17 3.56 14.26
CA ARG A 268 -14.92 2.73 13.06
C ARG A 268 -15.25 3.46 11.77
N ASN A 269 -16.40 4.11 11.71
CA ASN A 269 -16.81 4.87 10.53
C ASN A 269 -15.83 6.04 10.25
N SER A 270 -15.29 6.69 11.29
CA SER A 270 -14.24 7.70 11.13
C SER A 270 -12.95 7.09 10.58
N VAL A 271 -12.51 5.95 11.12
CA VAL A 271 -11.31 5.26 10.64
C VAL A 271 -11.45 4.79 9.20
N LEU A 272 -12.62 4.32 8.78
CA LEU A 272 -12.88 3.99 7.37
C LEU A 272 -12.79 5.23 6.46
N GLY A 273 -13.35 6.37 6.87
CA GLY A 273 -13.20 7.63 6.13
C GLY A 273 -11.74 8.12 6.08
N LEU A 274 -10.98 7.90 7.15
CA LEU A 274 -9.56 8.22 7.20
C LEU A 274 -8.73 7.29 6.29
N HIS A 275 -8.90 5.99 6.43
CA HIS A 275 -8.10 4.98 5.74
C HIS A 275 -8.44 4.91 4.24
N GLU A 276 -9.71 4.74 3.89
CA GLU A 276 -10.13 4.49 2.50
C GLU A 276 -10.20 5.78 1.68
N ILE A 277 -10.82 6.83 2.22
CA ILE A 277 -11.05 8.07 1.46
C ILE A 277 -9.83 8.98 1.54
N THR A 278 -9.32 9.26 2.75
CA THR A 278 -8.20 10.20 2.91
C THR A 278 -6.86 9.55 2.53
N GLY A 279 -6.64 8.31 2.98
CA GLY A 279 -5.47 7.51 2.63
C GLY A 279 -5.50 7.07 1.17
N HIS A 280 -6.27 6.03 0.86
CA HIS A 280 -6.24 5.40 -0.47
C HIS A 280 -6.74 6.33 -1.59
N PHE A 281 -7.97 6.86 -1.54
CA PHE A 281 -8.46 7.70 -2.66
C PHE A 281 -7.66 9.00 -2.81
N GLY A 282 -7.21 9.60 -1.71
CA GLY A 282 -6.31 10.76 -1.73
C GLY A 282 -4.98 10.44 -2.42
N GLN A 283 -4.35 9.32 -2.06
CA GLN A 283 -3.11 8.83 -2.69
C GLN A 283 -3.31 8.53 -4.17
N MET A 284 -4.35 7.75 -4.52
CA MET A 284 -4.63 7.38 -5.91
C MET A 284 -4.94 8.60 -6.80
N TYR A 285 -5.57 9.63 -6.24
CA TYR A 285 -5.79 10.89 -6.95
C TYR A 285 -4.46 11.64 -7.22
N GLY A 286 -3.53 11.62 -6.28
CA GLY A 286 -2.20 12.18 -6.48
C GLY A 286 -1.40 11.43 -7.55
N TRP A 287 -1.43 10.10 -7.54
CA TRP A 287 -0.81 9.28 -8.60
C TRP A 287 -1.44 9.53 -9.96
N GLN A 288 -2.76 9.67 -10.02
CA GLN A 288 -3.46 10.07 -11.24
C GLN A 288 -2.93 11.43 -11.74
N LYS A 289 -2.82 12.45 -10.88
CA LYS A 289 -2.25 13.76 -11.29
C LYS A 289 -0.81 13.66 -11.78
N ALA A 290 0.01 12.79 -11.15
CA ALA A 290 1.37 12.56 -11.58
C ALA A 290 1.43 11.90 -12.97
N ILE A 291 0.53 10.96 -13.26
CA ILE A 291 0.38 10.37 -14.61
C ILE A 291 -0.02 11.44 -15.62
N ASP A 292 -0.99 12.29 -15.27
CA ASP A 292 -1.56 13.30 -16.17
C ASP A 292 -0.55 14.38 -16.54
N SER A 293 0.38 14.66 -15.64
CA SER A 293 1.48 15.60 -15.85
C SER A 293 2.71 14.97 -16.48
N GLY A 294 2.73 13.65 -16.69
CA GLY A 294 3.88 12.91 -17.22
C GLY A 294 5.01 12.68 -16.21
N ASN A 295 4.77 12.95 -14.92
CA ASN A 295 5.73 12.73 -13.84
C ASN A 295 5.75 11.27 -13.35
N LEU A 296 4.70 10.50 -13.63
CA LEU A 296 4.59 9.08 -13.32
C LEU A 296 4.21 8.31 -14.59
N ILE A 297 4.88 7.22 -14.90
CA ILE A 297 4.49 6.39 -16.04
C ILE A 297 3.16 5.66 -15.75
N ASP A 298 2.27 5.64 -16.74
CA ASP A 298 0.92 5.06 -16.67
C ASP A 298 0.89 3.64 -16.06
N ALA A 299 1.87 2.81 -16.41
CA ALA A 299 1.95 1.42 -15.98
C ALA A 299 2.06 1.26 -14.45
N LEU A 300 2.58 2.26 -13.76
CA LEU A 300 2.69 2.28 -12.30
C LEU A 300 1.37 2.70 -11.61
N GLY A 301 0.40 3.20 -12.36
CA GLY A 301 -0.95 3.50 -11.88
C GLY A 301 -1.91 2.31 -11.86
N ILE A 302 -1.45 1.10 -12.19
CA ILE A 302 -2.24 -0.13 -12.07
C ILE A 302 -1.76 -0.84 -10.83
N THR A 303 -2.59 -0.95 -9.79
CA THR A 303 -2.17 -1.45 -8.47
C THR A 303 -2.79 -2.81 -8.17
N SER A 304 -2.13 -3.56 -7.28
CA SER A 304 -2.61 -4.86 -6.84
C SER A 304 -2.17 -5.22 -5.43
N VAL A 305 -2.99 -5.98 -4.70
CA VAL A 305 -2.70 -6.47 -3.33
C VAL A 305 -1.40 -7.29 -3.19
N THR A 306 -0.76 -7.67 -4.30
CA THR A 306 0.54 -8.36 -4.29
C THR A 306 1.72 -7.50 -4.72
N ASP A 307 1.46 -6.23 -5.05
CA ASP A 307 2.49 -5.32 -5.53
C ASP A 307 3.34 -4.78 -4.36
N PRO A 308 4.57 -4.29 -4.63
CA PRO A 308 5.51 -3.95 -3.58
C PRO A 308 5.14 -2.69 -2.78
N GLU A 309 4.19 -1.88 -3.25
CA GLU A 309 3.71 -0.68 -2.54
C GLU A 309 2.83 -0.98 -1.34
N GLN A 310 2.34 -2.21 -1.17
CA GLN A 310 1.27 -2.51 -0.22
C GLN A 310 1.59 -2.13 1.23
N ILE A 311 2.82 -2.39 1.70
CA ILE A 311 3.28 -1.92 3.04
C ILE A 311 3.21 -0.39 3.15
N THR A 312 3.58 0.32 2.08
CA THR A 312 3.61 1.79 2.05
C THR A 312 2.20 2.38 1.98
N SER A 313 1.35 1.88 1.09
CA SER A 313 -0.03 2.34 0.94
C SER A 313 -0.89 2.02 2.17
N GLU A 314 -0.88 0.78 2.64
CA GLU A 314 -1.68 0.39 3.82
C GLU A 314 -1.14 1.05 5.09
N GLY A 315 0.19 1.09 5.26
CA GLY A 315 0.82 1.76 6.40
C GLY A 315 0.46 3.25 6.47
N MET A 316 0.58 3.98 5.35
CA MET A 316 0.19 5.38 5.28
C MET A 316 -1.31 5.57 5.54
N ALA A 317 -2.17 4.79 4.89
CA ALA A 317 -3.62 4.88 5.06
C ALA A 317 -4.04 4.65 6.53
N GLN A 318 -3.41 3.70 7.23
CA GLN A 318 -3.69 3.44 8.64
C GLN A 318 -3.16 4.50 9.61
N THR A 319 -2.18 5.31 9.20
CA THR A 319 -1.43 6.20 10.11
C THR A 319 -1.46 7.67 9.69
N ILE A 320 -2.22 8.05 8.66
CA ILE A 320 -2.28 9.43 8.14
C ILE A 320 -2.61 10.48 9.22
N ASN A 321 -3.32 10.10 10.29
CA ASN A 321 -3.57 10.95 11.45
C ASN A 321 -2.30 11.41 12.19
N TYR A 322 -1.23 10.61 12.13
CA TYR A 322 0.06 10.98 12.70
C TYR A 322 0.82 11.99 11.85
N PHE A 323 0.49 12.10 10.56
CA PHE A 323 1.16 12.99 9.62
C PHE A 323 0.48 14.34 9.50
N VAL A 324 -0.85 14.38 9.52
CA VAL A 324 -1.65 15.61 9.35
C VAL A 324 -2.06 16.17 10.72
N PRO A 325 -1.45 17.26 11.23
CA PRO A 325 -1.75 17.78 12.54
C PRO A 325 -3.21 18.23 12.65
N GLY A 326 -3.90 17.75 13.68
CA GLY A 326 -5.28 18.13 13.95
C GLY A 326 -6.29 17.63 12.91
N ILE A 327 -5.99 16.54 12.19
CA ILE A 327 -6.93 15.97 11.22
C ILE A 327 -8.28 15.60 11.84
N LEU A 328 -8.29 15.21 13.13
CA LEU A 328 -9.51 14.84 13.87
C LEU A 328 -10.23 16.04 14.48
N ASN A 329 -9.72 17.28 14.35
CA ASN A 329 -10.26 18.46 15.04
C ASN A 329 -11.69 18.86 14.60
N ASP A 330 -12.18 18.32 13.48
CA ASP A 330 -13.54 18.58 12.97
C ASP A 330 -14.58 17.56 13.47
N LEU A 331 -14.15 16.63 14.33
CA LEU A 331 -15.00 15.70 15.07
C LEU A 331 -15.37 16.28 16.42
N ASP A 332 -16.45 15.78 17.02
CA ASP A 332 -16.75 16.12 18.40
C ASP A 332 -15.74 15.47 19.37
N GLY A 333 -15.59 16.02 20.59
CA GLY A 333 -14.56 15.52 21.52
C GLY A 333 -14.72 14.06 21.93
N ARG A 334 -15.94 13.50 21.91
CA ARG A 334 -16.16 12.07 22.20
C ARG A 334 -15.76 11.22 21.01
N GLU A 335 -16.15 11.65 19.82
CA GLU A 335 -15.87 11.01 18.54
C GLU A 335 -14.37 11.02 18.23
N VAL A 336 -13.62 12.05 18.66
CA VAL A 336 -12.15 12.05 18.63
C VAL A 336 -11.60 10.86 19.42
N VAL A 337 -12.00 10.71 20.68
CA VAL A 337 -11.54 9.62 21.55
C VAL A 337 -11.93 8.25 20.99
N GLU A 338 -13.16 8.10 20.50
CA GLU A 338 -13.61 6.87 19.84
C GLU A 338 -12.76 6.53 18.60
N THR A 339 -12.45 7.53 17.78
CA THR A 339 -11.63 7.37 16.58
C THR A 339 -10.20 6.99 16.94
N GLU A 340 -9.60 7.65 17.93
CA GLU A 340 -8.26 7.33 18.42
C GLU A 340 -8.20 5.91 19.02
N ILE A 341 -9.20 5.50 19.80
CA ILE A 341 -9.31 4.13 20.30
C ILE A 341 -9.28 3.14 19.13
N GLU A 342 -10.09 3.37 18.09
CA GLU A 342 -10.16 2.45 16.95
C GLU A 342 -8.84 2.42 16.17
N ILE A 343 -8.19 3.57 15.90
CA ILE A 343 -6.89 3.64 15.21
C ILE A 343 -5.85 2.83 15.98
N GLU A 344 -5.70 3.09 17.28
CA GLU A 344 -4.64 2.47 18.07
C GLU A 344 -4.91 1.00 18.38
N GLN A 345 -6.18 0.63 18.60
CA GLN A 345 -6.59 -0.76 18.84
C GLN A 345 -6.46 -1.61 17.57
N TYR A 346 -6.83 -1.06 16.41
CA TYR A 346 -6.67 -1.73 15.12
C TYR A 346 -5.18 -1.85 14.76
N GLY A 347 -4.38 -0.81 14.98
CA GLY A 347 -2.93 -0.85 14.82
C GLY A 347 -2.28 -1.94 15.68
N LEU A 348 -2.60 -1.98 16.98
CA LEU A 348 -2.14 -3.05 17.88
C LEU A 348 -2.53 -4.43 17.34
N ARG A 349 -3.78 -4.59 16.91
CA ARG A 349 -4.28 -5.85 16.35
C ARG A 349 -3.43 -6.30 15.16
N GLN A 350 -3.13 -5.39 14.23
CA GLN A 350 -2.34 -5.72 13.05
C GLN A 350 -0.88 -6.06 13.41
N MET A 351 -0.26 -5.34 14.35
CA MET A 351 1.09 -5.65 14.82
C MET A 351 1.18 -7.02 15.51
N VAL A 352 0.18 -7.37 16.34
CA VAL A 352 0.09 -8.68 16.99
C VAL A 352 -0.03 -9.80 15.95
N TYR A 353 -0.93 -9.64 14.98
CA TYR A 353 -1.12 -10.64 13.95
C TYR A 353 0.01 -10.72 12.91
N HIS A 354 0.81 -9.67 12.75
CA HIS A 354 2.08 -9.73 12.02
C HIS A 354 3.04 -10.72 12.69
N ASN A 355 3.24 -10.62 14.00
CA ASN A 355 4.08 -11.57 14.73
C ASN A 355 3.55 -13.00 14.65
N VAL A 356 2.22 -13.18 14.76
CA VAL A 356 1.58 -14.49 14.55
C VAL A 356 1.88 -15.03 13.16
N GLN A 357 1.82 -14.18 12.13
CA GLN A 357 2.11 -14.59 10.77
C GLN A 357 3.55 -15.07 10.60
N VAL A 358 4.52 -14.30 11.10
CA VAL A 358 5.94 -14.68 11.07
C VAL A 358 6.13 -16.01 11.77
N TRP A 359 5.58 -16.19 12.97
CA TRP A 359 5.72 -17.44 13.69
C TRP A 359 5.13 -18.63 12.93
N LEU A 360 3.87 -18.58 12.53
CA LEU A 360 3.20 -19.69 11.85
C LEU A 360 3.94 -20.17 10.58
N ASN A 361 4.73 -19.30 9.95
CA ASN A 361 5.46 -19.62 8.73
C ASN A 361 6.96 -19.87 8.93
N THR A 362 7.50 -19.69 10.15
CA THR A 362 8.94 -19.86 10.46
C THR A 362 9.20 -20.90 11.54
N ILE A 363 8.28 -21.00 12.50
CA ILE A 363 8.35 -21.92 13.64
C ILE A 363 7.00 -22.60 13.82
N ASP A 364 7.00 -23.92 13.97
CA ASP A 364 5.78 -24.70 14.17
C ASP A 364 5.25 -24.52 15.60
N LEU A 365 4.59 -23.38 15.86
CA LEU A 365 3.99 -23.07 17.16
C LEU A 365 2.62 -23.77 17.30
N PRO A 366 2.35 -24.39 18.46
CA PRO A 366 1.02 -24.91 18.77
C PRO A 366 -0.04 -23.80 18.76
N GLU A 367 -1.23 -24.11 18.26
CA GLU A 367 -2.36 -23.17 18.17
C GLU A 367 -2.69 -22.53 19.53
N GLU A 368 -2.61 -23.30 20.63
CA GLU A 368 -2.87 -22.79 21.98
C GLU A 368 -1.89 -21.69 22.40
N SER A 369 -0.63 -21.76 21.94
CA SER A 369 0.38 -20.73 22.21
C SER A 369 0.05 -19.45 21.46
N VAL A 370 -0.41 -19.56 20.21
CA VAL A 370 -0.87 -18.42 19.40
C VAL A 370 -2.11 -17.79 20.03
N VAL A 371 -3.10 -18.58 20.44
CA VAL A 371 -4.31 -18.08 21.12
C VAL A 371 -3.97 -17.36 22.42
N GLY A 372 -3.06 -17.94 23.23
CA GLY A 372 -2.59 -17.31 24.47
C GLY A 372 -1.89 -15.96 24.21
N TYR A 373 -1.04 -15.91 23.19
CA TYR A 373 -0.37 -14.69 22.77
C TYR A 373 -1.34 -13.61 22.29
N VAL A 374 -2.28 -13.95 21.41
CA VAL A 374 -3.25 -12.98 20.90
C VAL A 374 -4.10 -12.41 22.04
N ARG A 375 -4.60 -13.27 22.95
CA ARG A 375 -5.42 -12.83 24.09
C ARG A 375 -4.68 -11.99 25.13
N LYS A 376 -3.34 -12.07 25.18
CA LYS A 376 -2.52 -11.19 26.03
C LYS A 376 -2.71 -9.72 25.61
N TYR A 377 -2.76 -9.45 24.31
CA TYR A 377 -2.86 -8.09 23.77
C TYR A 377 -4.28 -7.69 23.36
N LEU A 378 -5.09 -8.65 22.91
CA LEU A 378 -6.43 -8.45 22.36
C LEU A 378 -7.44 -9.30 23.14
N PRO A 379 -7.76 -8.95 24.40
CA PRO A 379 -8.58 -9.79 25.26
C PRO A 379 -10.02 -9.98 24.75
N ALA A 380 -10.53 -9.04 23.94
CA ALA A 380 -11.86 -9.10 23.34
C ALA A 380 -11.92 -9.89 22.02
N GLU A 381 -10.79 -10.32 21.47
CA GLU A 381 -10.77 -11.09 20.23
C GLU A 381 -11.37 -12.48 20.46
N SER A 382 -12.37 -12.86 19.66
CA SER A 382 -13.04 -14.14 19.83
C SER A 382 -12.15 -15.29 19.38
N LEU A 383 -12.37 -16.49 19.93
CA LEU A 383 -11.61 -17.69 19.50
C LEU A 383 -11.85 -17.99 18.01
N GLU A 384 -13.04 -17.71 17.50
CA GLU A 384 -13.38 -17.89 16.10
C GLU A 384 -12.59 -16.94 15.20
N ASP A 385 -12.48 -15.67 15.58
CA ASP A 385 -11.69 -14.68 14.85
C ASP A 385 -10.20 -15.05 14.85
N ILE A 386 -9.66 -15.45 16.00
CA ILE A 386 -8.26 -15.89 16.09
C ILE A 386 -8.00 -17.07 15.15
N LYS A 387 -8.87 -18.08 15.16
CA LYS A 387 -8.76 -19.25 14.27
C LYS A 387 -8.86 -18.87 12.79
N ARG A 388 -9.77 -17.94 12.46
CA ARG A 388 -9.91 -17.42 11.09
C ARG A 388 -8.65 -16.68 10.65
N GLU A 389 -8.06 -15.85 11.51
CA GLU A 389 -6.83 -15.11 11.22
C GLU A 389 -5.59 -16.04 11.08
N ILE A 390 -5.53 -17.14 11.85
CA ILE A 390 -4.52 -18.20 11.69
C ILE A 390 -4.70 -18.89 10.32
N HIS A 391 -5.93 -19.26 9.96
CA HIS A 391 -6.23 -19.90 8.69
C HIS A 391 -5.90 -19.01 7.50
N ASP A 392 -6.35 -17.75 7.51
CA ASP A 392 -6.12 -16.77 6.44
C ASP A 392 -4.61 -16.54 6.18
N ARG A 393 -3.76 -16.63 7.22
CA ARG A 393 -2.30 -16.43 7.11
C ARG A 393 -1.51 -17.62 6.61
N THR A 394 -2.08 -18.82 6.73
CA THR A 394 -1.39 -20.08 6.43
C THR A 394 -1.89 -20.75 5.15
N VAL A 395 -3.17 -20.54 4.79
CA VAL A 395 -3.81 -21.26 3.69
C VAL A 395 -4.09 -20.38 2.47
N ASP A 396 -4.41 -19.10 2.64
CA ASP A 396 -4.75 -18.21 1.53
C ASP A 396 -3.51 -17.46 1.02
N GLU A 397 -2.98 -17.90 -0.12
CA GLU A 397 -1.76 -17.37 -0.73
C GLU A 397 -1.83 -15.87 -1.05
N ALA A 398 -2.99 -15.37 -1.47
CA ALA A 398 -3.16 -13.96 -1.80
C ALA A 398 -3.19 -13.10 -0.52
N LYS A 399 -3.84 -13.61 0.53
CA LYS A 399 -3.88 -12.93 1.83
C LYS A 399 -2.55 -13.02 2.57
N SER A 400 -1.73 -14.04 2.33
CA SER A 400 -0.47 -14.22 3.08
C SER A 400 0.45 -13.00 2.92
N SER A 401 0.81 -12.57 1.71
CA SER A 401 1.63 -11.33 1.55
C SER A 401 0.87 -10.08 2.00
N TYR A 402 -0.41 -9.98 1.61
CA TYR A 402 -1.20 -8.77 1.85
C TYR A 402 -1.45 -8.49 3.34
N ARG A 403 -1.75 -9.51 4.16
CA ARG A 403 -2.01 -9.35 5.60
C ARG A 403 -0.79 -8.84 6.37
N MET A 404 0.41 -9.12 5.88
CA MET A 404 1.65 -8.63 6.49
C MET A 404 1.81 -7.11 6.32
N SER A 405 1.29 -6.57 5.21
CA SER A 405 1.44 -5.15 4.89
C SER A 405 0.86 -4.23 5.97
N TYR A 406 -0.27 -4.62 6.57
CA TYR A 406 -0.93 -3.85 7.62
C TYR A 406 -0.10 -3.73 8.90
N GLY A 407 0.35 -4.84 9.47
CA GLY A 407 1.01 -4.82 10.78
C GLY A 407 2.38 -4.14 10.71
N TYR A 408 3.17 -4.48 9.69
CA TYR A 408 4.46 -3.86 9.47
C TYR A 408 4.33 -2.41 9.00
N GLY A 409 3.40 -2.14 8.07
CA GLY A 409 3.11 -0.79 7.57
C GLY A 409 2.70 0.17 8.69
N PHE A 410 1.76 -0.23 9.55
CA PHE A 410 1.35 0.58 10.70
C PHE A 410 2.54 0.91 11.61
N TYR A 411 3.33 -0.10 12.00
CA TYR A 411 4.49 0.08 12.86
C TYR A 411 5.52 1.03 12.24
N LEU A 412 5.86 0.77 10.97
CA LEU A 412 6.87 1.53 10.22
C LEU A 412 6.49 3.01 10.09
N HIS A 413 5.26 3.30 9.67
CA HIS A 413 4.82 4.68 9.42
C HIS A 413 4.57 5.45 10.72
N LYS A 414 4.15 4.78 11.78
CA LYS A 414 4.11 5.39 13.11
C LYS A 414 5.50 5.83 13.56
N GLU A 415 6.52 5.00 13.36
CA GLU A 415 7.91 5.38 13.65
C GLU A 415 8.42 6.52 12.75
N TYR A 416 8.09 6.53 11.45
CA TYR A 416 8.38 7.66 10.56
C TYR A 416 7.78 8.97 11.11
N ALA A 417 6.51 8.94 11.49
CA ALA A 417 5.85 10.12 12.03
C ALA A 417 6.45 10.61 13.36
N LEU A 418 7.07 9.75 14.16
CA LEU A 418 7.76 10.15 15.40
C LEU A 418 9.15 10.74 15.13
N CYS A 419 9.77 10.41 14.00
CA CYS A 419 11.11 10.88 13.64
C CYS A 419 11.09 12.16 12.78
N LEU A 420 9.92 12.52 12.25
CA LEU A 420 9.72 13.71 11.42
C LEU A 420 9.01 14.81 12.21
N ASN A 421 9.43 16.05 11.99
CA ASN A 421 8.67 17.23 12.42
C ASN A 421 7.51 17.51 11.42
N THR A 422 6.76 18.59 11.65
CA THR A 422 5.61 18.94 10.78
C THR A 422 5.98 19.12 9.31
N GLU A 423 7.13 19.71 9.01
CA GLU A 423 7.57 19.88 7.62
C GLU A 423 7.96 18.54 7.00
N GLY A 424 8.73 17.72 7.74
CA GLY A 424 9.10 16.38 7.28
C GLY A 424 7.90 15.48 7.01
N LYS A 425 6.87 15.54 7.85
CA LYS A 425 5.60 14.84 7.64
C LYS A 425 4.89 15.28 6.37
N ARG A 426 4.88 16.59 6.08
CA ARG A 426 4.32 17.14 4.85
C ARG A 426 5.07 16.63 3.62
N GLU A 427 6.40 16.66 3.65
CA GLU A 427 7.22 16.19 2.54
C GLU A 427 7.08 14.69 2.28
N LEU A 428 6.99 13.86 3.33
CA LEU A 428 6.71 12.44 3.16
C LEU A 428 5.32 12.19 2.55
N LEU A 429 4.29 12.90 3.01
CA LEU A 429 2.96 12.79 2.43
C LEU A 429 2.95 13.19 0.94
N ARG A 430 3.60 14.31 0.57
CA ARG A 430 3.76 14.71 -0.83
C ARG A 430 4.44 13.63 -1.67
N TYR A 431 5.51 13.06 -1.13
CA TYR A 431 6.26 12.01 -1.82
C TYR A 431 5.38 10.78 -2.09
N ILE A 432 4.75 10.21 -1.06
CA ILE A 432 3.91 9.02 -1.16
C ILE A 432 2.64 9.25 -1.98
N PHE A 433 2.07 10.46 -1.95
CA PHE A 433 0.90 10.80 -2.76
C PHE A 433 1.25 11.10 -4.22
N SER A 434 2.52 11.32 -4.55
CA SER A 434 2.95 11.62 -5.92
C SER A 434 3.32 10.38 -6.74
N ARG A 435 3.65 9.26 -6.08
CA ARG A 435 4.15 8.05 -6.74
C ARG A 435 4.09 6.82 -5.85
N PRO A 436 4.02 5.60 -6.42
CA PRO A 436 4.20 4.39 -5.64
C PRO A 436 5.66 4.22 -5.23
N THR A 437 5.86 3.59 -4.08
CA THR A 437 7.18 3.39 -3.47
C THR A 437 7.29 1.98 -2.94
N THR A 438 8.49 1.41 -2.99
CA THR A 438 8.78 0.24 -2.16
C THR A 438 9.08 0.67 -0.72
N PRO A 439 8.98 -0.22 0.28
CA PRO A 439 9.36 0.10 1.66
C PRO A 439 10.79 0.63 1.78
N GLN A 440 11.71 0.10 0.98
CA GLN A 440 13.10 0.56 0.93
C GLN A 440 13.20 2.00 0.41
N GLN A 441 12.53 2.31 -0.71
CA GLN A 441 12.55 3.66 -1.29
C GLN A 441 11.96 4.70 -0.34
N GLU A 442 10.88 4.35 0.36
CA GLU A 442 10.29 5.22 1.37
C GLU A 442 11.23 5.41 2.57
N TYR A 443 11.83 4.34 3.07
CA TYR A 443 12.81 4.42 4.16
C TYR A 443 13.98 5.33 3.79
N GLU A 444 14.58 5.13 2.62
CA GLU A 444 15.69 5.97 2.13
C GLU A 444 15.28 7.45 2.05
N PHE A 445 14.06 7.74 1.58
CA PHE A 445 13.53 9.09 1.56
C PHE A 445 13.37 9.68 2.97
N VAL A 446 12.79 8.94 3.92
CA VAL A 446 12.67 9.38 5.32
C VAL A 446 14.04 9.61 5.95
N MET A 447 15.01 8.73 5.70
CA MET A 447 16.37 8.88 6.21
C MET A 447 17.06 10.13 5.62
N ASN A 448 16.79 10.47 4.37
CA ASN A 448 17.29 11.72 3.78
C ASN A 448 16.66 12.95 4.44
N LEU A 449 15.36 12.92 4.76
CA LEU A 449 14.70 14.00 5.51
C LEU A 449 15.28 14.15 6.92
N VAL A 450 15.42 13.03 7.65
CA VAL A 450 15.94 13.03 9.03
C VAL A 450 17.39 13.53 9.08
N ASN A 451 18.22 13.14 8.11
CA ASN A 451 19.63 13.52 8.04
C ASN A 451 19.88 14.81 7.25
N ASP A 452 18.84 15.60 6.96
CA ASP A 452 18.98 16.90 6.31
C ASP A 452 20.01 17.76 7.07
N PRO A 453 21.08 18.24 6.42
CA PRO A 453 22.17 18.97 7.10
C PRO A 453 21.70 20.22 7.85
N ASP A 454 20.60 20.82 7.41
CA ASP A 454 19.99 22.00 8.00
C ASP A 454 18.95 21.65 9.09
N ASN A 455 18.76 20.35 9.38
CA ASN A 455 17.81 19.80 10.34
C ASN A 455 16.38 20.34 10.15
N ARG A 456 15.97 20.54 8.88
CA ARG A 456 14.67 21.15 8.56
C ARG A 456 13.50 20.21 8.79
N TYR A 457 13.71 18.90 8.66
CA TYR A 457 12.62 17.92 8.61
C TYR A 457 12.61 16.92 9.77
N GLY A 458 13.75 16.69 10.41
CA GLY A 458 13.87 15.78 11.56
C GLY A 458 13.22 16.33 12.84
N SER A 459 12.74 15.42 13.69
CA SER A 459 12.31 15.74 15.06
C SER A 459 13.45 15.72 16.08
N GLY A 460 14.66 15.31 15.67
CA GLY A 460 15.80 15.06 16.53
C GLY A 460 15.82 13.66 17.17
N ARG A 461 14.76 12.85 16.98
CA ARG A 461 14.77 11.42 17.32
C ARG A 461 15.56 10.67 16.24
N VAL A 462 16.46 9.78 16.67
CA VAL A 462 17.17 8.89 15.76
C VAL A 462 16.24 7.73 15.39
N PRO A 463 15.93 7.54 14.10
CA PRO A 463 14.96 6.54 13.65
C PRO A 463 15.56 5.14 13.70
N PHE A 464 14.72 4.14 13.96
CA PHE A 464 15.00 2.71 13.76
C PHE A 464 16.34 2.24 14.31
N ARG A 465 16.68 2.63 15.54
CA ARG A 465 17.82 2.06 16.25
C ARG A 465 17.39 1.28 17.46
N ASP A 466 17.99 0.11 17.64
CA ASP A 466 17.87 -0.62 18.90
C ASP A 466 18.62 0.14 20.02
N LYS A 467 18.50 -0.38 21.24
CA LYS A 467 19.22 0.13 22.42
C LYS A 467 20.74 0.20 22.24
N ASP A 468 21.30 -0.57 21.30
CA ASP A 468 22.73 -0.66 21.01
C ASP A 468 23.12 0.22 19.80
N GLY A 469 22.17 0.96 19.24
CA GLY A 469 22.38 1.86 18.11
C GLY A 469 22.42 1.17 16.75
N LYS A 470 22.06 -0.10 16.61
CA LYS A 470 21.98 -0.78 15.31
C LYS A 470 20.66 -0.52 14.62
N SER A 471 20.65 -0.49 13.30
CA SER A 471 19.39 -0.40 12.56
C SER A 471 18.51 -1.60 12.89
N VAL A 472 17.24 -1.37 13.20
CA VAL A 472 16.23 -2.43 13.41
C VAL A 472 15.42 -2.73 12.15
N ILE A 473 15.80 -2.16 11.01
CA ILE A 473 15.18 -2.47 9.73
C ILE A 473 16.28 -2.94 8.78
N GLU A 474 16.17 -4.20 8.37
CA GLU A 474 16.99 -4.74 7.30
C GLU A 474 16.18 -4.78 6.00
N PHE A 475 16.74 -4.15 4.97
CA PHE A 475 16.24 -4.29 3.60
C PHE A 475 17.17 -5.22 2.82
N PRO A 476 16.63 -6.13 2.02
CA PRO A 476 17.43 -7.02 1.19
C PRO A 476 18.26 -6.21 0.19
N THR A 477 19.57 -6.44 0.15
CA THR A 477 20.44 -5.79 -0.83
C THR A 477 20.14 -6.35 -2.22
N ILE A 478 19.83 -5.49 -3.19
CA ILE A 478 19.64 -5.86 -4.60
C ILE A 478 21.02 -6.10 -5.25
N GLU A 479 21.86 -6.96 -4.66
CA GLU A 479 22.96 -7.53 -5.44
C GLU A 479 22.35 -8.55 -6.39
N LEU A 480 21.85 -8.05 -7.53
CA LEU A 480 21.41 -8.76 -8.73
C LEU A 480 21.13 -10.24 -8.47
N LEU A 481 19.86 -10.58 -8.23
CA LEU A 481 19.30 -11.88 -8.55
C LEU A 481 19.50 -12.12 -10.06
N LYS A 482 20.74 -12.38 -10.46
CA LYS A 482 21.07 -12.84 -11.79
C LYS A 482 20.26 -14.12 -11.95
N PRO A 483 19.45 -14.24 -13.01
CA PRO A 483 18.75 -15.50 -13.25
C PRO A 483 19.77 -16.62 -13.15
N ALA A 484 19.48 -17.63 -12.33
CA ALA A 484 20.28 -18.83 -12.26
C ALA A 484 20.46 -19.33 -13.71
N ALA A 485 21.72 -19.41 -14.14
CA ALA A 485 22.11 -19.69 -15.52
C ALA A 485 21.59 -21.05 -16.01
#